data_AF-A0A357M4C1-F1
#
_entry.id   AF-A0A357M4C1-F1
#
_cell.length_a   1.000
_cell.length_b   1.000
_cell.length_c   1.000
_cell.angle_alpha   90.00
_cell.angle_beta   90.00
_cell.angle_gamma   90.00
#
_symmetry.space_group_name_H-M   'P 1'
#
loop_
_entity.id
_entity.type
_entity.pdbx_description
1 polymer ?
#
loop_
_entity_poly.entity_id
_entity_poly.type
_entity_poly.pdbx_seq_one_letter_code
_entity_poly.pdbx_strand_id
1 'polypeptide(L)'
;MAVYDQRLREMNFGAFEGCTYEELKDNSLYRSWIDNPSTVTPPDGETWAQFDERLRSFLSDLGRAAEDTFVQAAISEKKAEAITNR
;
A
#
# COMPACT_ATOMS: atom_id res chain seq x y z
N MET A 1 -16.98 10.22 5.24
CA MET A 1 -17.04 9.38 4.03
C MET A 1 -15.75 8.60 3.92
N ALA A 2 -15.78 7.37 3.43
CA ALA A 2 -14.55 6.60 3.19
C ALA A 2 -13.84 7.15 1.94
N VAL A 3 -12.50 7.20 1.99
CA VAL A 3 -11.64 7.51 0.84
C VAL A 3 -10.99 6.21 0.39
N TYR A 4 -11.10 5.88 -0.90
CA TYR A 4 -10.54 4.66 -1.47
C TYR A 4 -9.25 4.98 -2.23
N ASP A 5 -8.20 4.18 -2.02
CA ASP A 5 -6.92 4.31 -2.73
C ASP A 5 -6.59 2.99 -3.42
N GLN A 6 -6.30 3.05 -4.73
CA GLN A 6 -5.98 1.86 -5.52
C GLN A 6 -4.69 1.18 -5.07
N ARG A 7 -3.78 1.91 -4.42
CA ARG A 7 -2.51 1.37 -3.91
C ARG A 7 -2.71 0.38 -2.76
N LEU A 8 -3.87 0.40 -2.10
CA LEU A 8 -4.22 -0.53 -1.03
C LEU A 8 -4.94 -1.80 -1.51
N ARG A 9 -5.08 -2.01 -2.82
CA ARG A 9 -5.59 -3.26 -3.36
C ARG A 9 -4.62 -4.41 -3.05
N GLU A 10 -5.21 -5.58 -2.79
CA GLU A 10 -4.49 -6.85 -2.67
C GLU A 10 -3.61 -7.12 -3.90
N MET A 11 -2.58 -7.94 -3.69
CA MET A 11 -1.65 -8.36 -4.72
C MET A 11 -2.37 -9.00 -5.91
N ASN A 12 -1.99 -8.61 -7.13
CA ASN A 12 -2.43 -9.30 -8.35
C ASN A 12 -1.71 -10.65 -8.48
N PHE A 13 -2.46 -11.75 -8.29
CA PHE A 13 -1.92 -13.11 -8.38
C PHE A 13 -1.91 -13.69 -9.80
N GLY A 14 -2.39 -12.92 -10.79
CA GLY A 14 -2.38 -13.31 -12.20
C GLY A 14 -3.09 -14.62 -12.45
N ALA A 15 -2.41 -15.57 -13.09
CA ALA A 15 -2.94 -16.88 -13.43
C ALA A 15 -3.33 -17.75 -12.22
N PHE A 16 -2.95 -17.36 -11.00
CA PHE A 16 -3.40 -18.03 -9.78
C PHE A 16 -4.72 -17.49 -9.23
N GLU A 17 -5.23 -16.38 -9.76
CA GLU A 17 -6.52 -15.82 -9.32
C GLU A 17 -7.68 -16.77 -9.61
N GLY A 18 -8.60 -16.89 -8.65
CA GLY A 18 -9.78 -17.75 -8.77
C GLY A 18 -9.48 -19.25 -8.59
N CYS A 19 -8.22 -19.65 -8.50
CA CYS A 19 -7.83 -21.03 -8.17
C CYS A 19 -7.76 -21.24 -6.66
N THR A 20 -8.10 -22.45 -6.25
CA THR A 20 -7.91 -22.95 -4.89
C THR A 20 -6.52 -23.53 -4.71
N TYR A 21 -6.09 -23.64 -3.45
CA TYR A 21 -4.84 -24.33 -3.12
C TYR A 21 -4.79 -25.76 -3.67
N GLU A 22 -5.89 -26.51 -3.59
CA GLU A 22 -5.95 -27.91 -4.05
C GLU A 22 -5.70 -28.05 -5.55
N GLU A 23 -6.09 -27.06 -6.35
CA GLU A 23 -5.86 -27.02 -7.79
C GLU A 23 -4.40 -26.66 -8.14
N LEU A 24 -3.72 -25.92 -7.26
CA LEU A 24 -2.37 -25.40 -7.50
C LEU A 24 -1.25 -26.13 -6.74
N LYS A 25 -1.56 -26.96 -5.74
CA LYS A 25 -0.56 -27.59 -4.86
C LYS A 25 0.49 -28.42 -5.61
N ASP A 26 0.13 -29.00 -6.75
CA ASP A 26 1.04 -29.81 -7.57
C ASP A 26 1.80 -28.97 -8.60
N ASN A 27 1.44 -27.69 -8.80
CA ASN A 27 2.18 -26.75 -9.63
C ASN A 27 3.49 -26.35 -8.94
N SER A 28 4.62 -26.64 -9.57
CA SER A 28 5.96 -26.35 -9.04
C SER A 28 6.22 -24.85 -8.91
N LEU A 29 5.69 -24.03 -9.82
CA LEU A 29 5.84 -22.58 -9.79
C LEU A 29 5.04 -21.98 -8.64
N TYR A 30 3.80 -22.44 -8.43
CA TYR A 30 2.97 -22.01 -7.31
C TYR A 30 3.63 -22.33 -5.96
N ARG A 31 4.15 -23.55 -5.79
CA ARG A 31 4.91 -23.94 -4.60
C ARG A 31 6.15 -23.07 -4.39
N SER A 32 6.92 -22.84 -5.46
CA SER A 32 8.11 -21.97 -5.41
C SER A 32 7.75 -20.54 -5.02
N TRP A 33 6.59 -20.05 -5.47
CA TRP A 33 6.05 -18.75 -5.09
C TRP A 33 5.63 -18.69 -3.62
N ILE A 34 4.95 -19.71 -3.10
CA ILE A 34 4.63 -19.79 -1.65
C ILE A 34 5.91 -19.76 -0.82
N ASP A 35 6.94 -20.52 -1.22
CA ASP A 35 8.19 -20.60 -0.47
C ASP A 35 9.00 -19.29 -0.54
N ASN A 36 8.94 -18.57 -1.67
CA ASN A 36 9.75 -17.37 -1.92
C ASN A 36 8.96 -16.29 -2.69
N PRO A 37 7.93 -15.67 -2.08
CA PRO A 37 7.03 -14.75 -2.77
C PRO A 37 7.71 -13.45 -3.19
N SER A 38 8.85 -13.11 -2.57
CA SER A 38 9.65 -11.92 -2.91
C SER A 38 10.50 -12.09 -4.18
N THR A 39 10.80 -13.32 -4.59
CA THR A 39 11.71 -13.60 -5.71
C THR A 39 11.04 -14.30 -6.88
N VAL A 40 9.96 -15.04 -6.61
CA VAL A 40 9.17 -15.71 -7.65
C VAL A 40 7.96 -14.83 -7.96
N THR A 41 7.64 -14.68 -9.25
CA THR A 41 6.50 -13.86 -9.68
C THR A 41 5.39 -14.77 -10.20
N PRO A 42 4.13 -14.61 -9.73
CA PRO A 42 2.99 -15.29 -10.33
C PRO A 42 2.89 -14.99 -11.83
N PRO A 43 2.63 -15.98 -12.70
CA PRO A 43 2.42 -15.71 -14.12
C PRO A 43 1.30 -14.71 -14.33
N ASP A 44 1.51 -13.71 -15.19
CA ASP A 44 0.57 -12.62 -15.48
C ASP A 44 0.13 -11.79 -14.25
N GLY A 45 0.78 -11.98 -13.11
CA GLY A 45 0.55 -11.23 -11.87
C GLY A 45 1.54 -10.09 -11.69
N GLU A 46 1.50 -9.44 -10.52
CA GLU A 46 2.50 -8.45 -10.16
C GLU A 46 3.70 -9.08 -9.42
N THR A 47 4.87 -8.46 -9.56
CA THR A 47 6.06 -8.80 -8.79
C THR A 47 5.93 -8.28 -7.35
N TRP A 48 6.67 -8.88 -6.41
CA TRP A 48 6.73 -8.35 -5.04
C TRP A 48 7.22 -6.90 -4.98
N ALA A 49 8.19 -6.54 -5.82
CA ALA A 49 8.72 -5.19 -5.86
C ALA A 49 7.65 -4.16 -6.27
N GLN A 50 6.79 -4.50 -7.24
CA GLN A 50 5.67 -3.64 -7.64
C GLN A 50 4.65 -3.50 -6.51
N PHE A 51 4.29 -4.60 -5.84
CA PHE A 51 3.37 -4.57 -4.70
C PHE A 51 3.91 -3.70 -3.55
N ASP A 52 5.16 -3.92 -3.15
CA ASP A 52 5.85 -3.18 -2.09
C ASP A 52 6.00 -1.69 -2.44
N GLU A 53 6.33 -1.35 -3.69
CA GLU A 53 6.43 0.03 -4.16
C GLU A 53 5.09 0.79 -4.01
N ARG A 54 3.97 0.17 -4.39
CA ARG A 54 2.64 0.79 -4.25
C ARG A 54 2.32 1.11 -2.80
N LEU A 55 2.60 0.17 -1.89
CA LEU A 55 2.37 0.35 -0.46
C LEU A 55 3.29 1.42 0.15
N ARG A 56 4.59 1.40 -0.20
CA ARG A 56 5.55 2.42 0.27
C ARG A 56 5.16 3.82 -0.20
N SER A 57 4.75 3.95 -1.47
CA SER A 57 4.26 5.22 -2.01
C SER A 57 3.06 5.72 -1.21
N PHE A 58 2.09 4.85 -0.93
CA PHE A 58 0.92 5.21 -0.12
C PHE A 58 1.31 5.66 1.29
N LEU A 59 2.14 4.89 2.00
CA LEU A 59 2.56 5.21 3.36
C LEU A 59 3.36 6.51 3.43
N SER A 60 4.22 6.76 2.44
CA SER A 60 4.98 8.01 2.35
C SER A 60 4.07 9.22 2.16
N ASP A 61 3.07 9.12 1.29
CA ASP A 61 2.11 10.21 1.07
C ASP A 61 1.23 10.45 2.30
N LEU A 62 0.81 9.38 2.97
CA LEU A 62 0.04 9.46 4.21
C LEU A 62 0.85 10.14 5.32
N GLY A 63 2.13 9.81 5.47
CA GLY A 63 3.04 10.45 6.42
C GLY A 63 3.15 11.95 6.17
N ARG A 64 3.41 12.36 4.92
CA ARG A 64 3.49 13.78 4.54
C ARG A 64 2.19 14.52 4.81
N ALA A 65 1.04 13.92 4.47
CA ALA A 65 -0.27 14.54 4.72
C ALA A 65 -0.55 14.75 6.22
N ALA A 66 -0.12 13.81 7.06
CA ALA A 66 -0.25 13.93 8.51
C ALA A 66 0.64 15.05 9.09
N GLU A 67 1.88 15.15 8.63
CA GLU A 67 2.82 16.22 9.01
C GLU A 67 2.30 17.59 8.59
N ASP A 68 1.86 17.74 7.34
CA ASP A 68 1.31 19.00 6.82
C ASP A 68 0.09 19.46 7.63
N THR A 69 -0.80 18.52 7.98
CA THR A 69 -1.97 18.81 8.82
C THR A 69 -1.56 19.36 10.18
N PHE A 70 -0.53 18.77 10.80
CA PHE A 70 -0.02 19.20 12.11
C PHE A 70 0.60 20.60 12.04
N VAL A 71 1.39 20.89 11.00
CA VAL A 71 2.00 22.21 10.78
C VAL A 71 0.93 23.29 10.57
N GLN A 72 -0.11 23.00 9.78
CA GLN A 72 -1.21 23.95 9.55
C GLN A 72 -2.01 24.25 10.82
N ALA A 73 -2.26 23.23 11.65
CA ALA A 73 -2.92 23.42 12.94
C ALA A 73 -2.10 24.36 13.86
N ALA A 74 -0.80 24.12 13.98
CA ALA A 74 0.09 24.93 14.81
C ALA A 74 0.20 26.40 14.32
N ILE A 75 0.23 26.62 13.01
CA ILE A 75 0.24 27.97 12.43
C ILE A 75 -1.09 28.70 12.72
N SER A 76 -2.22 27.99 12.60
CA SER A 76 -3.54 28.55 12.89
C SER A 76 -3.69 28.98 14.35
N GLU A 77 -3.20 28.18 15.30
CA GLU A 77 -3.19 28.50 16.73
C GLU A 77 -2.35 29.76 17.02
N LYS A 78 -1.12 29.82 16.52
CA LYS A 78 -0.27 31.01 16.71
C LYS A 78 -0.84 32.28 16.07
N LYS A 79 -1.52 32.14 14.92
CA LYS A 79 -2.20 33.26 14.27
C LYS A 79 -3.40 33.75 15.09
N ALA A 80 -4.17 32.85 15.69
CA ALA A 80 -5.28 33.20 16.57
C ALA A 80 -4.82 33.91 17.84
N GLU A 81 -3.73 33.45 18.48
CA GLU A 81 -3.11 34.10 19.64
C GLU A 81 -2.62 35.51 19.32
N ALA A 82 -1.96 35.69 18.18
CA ALA A 82 -1.45 37.00 17.74
C ALA A 82 -2.56 38.01 17.42
N ILE A 83 -3.75 37.55 17.03
CA ILE A 83 -4.92 38.40 16.78
C ILE A 83 -5.61 38.79 18.09
N THR A 84 -5.68 37.89 19.07
CA THR A 84 -6.32 38.13 20.38
C THR A 84 -5.52 39.11 21.25
N ASN A 85 -4.19 39.12 21.12
CA ASN A 85 -3.31 39.94 21.96
C ASN A 85 -3.07 41.36 21.40
N ARG A 86 -3.99 41.85 20.57
CA ARG A 86 -3.91 43.12 19.82
C ARG A 86 -5.17 43.94 20.04
#